data_AF-A0AAV5S6Z4-F1
#
_entry.id   AF-A0AAV5S6Z4-F1
#
_cell.length_a   1.000
_cell.length_b   1.000
_cell.length_c   1.000
_cell.angle_alpha   90.00
_cell.angle_beta   90.00
_cell.angle_gamma   90.00
#
_symmetry.space_group_name_H-M   'P 1'
#
loop_
_entity.id
_entity.type
_entity.pdbx_description
1 polymer ?
#
loop_
_entity_poly.entity_id
_entity_poly.type
_entity_poly.pdbx_seq_one_letter_code
_entity_poly.pdbx_strand_id
1 'polypeptide(L)'
;DYSKTMSAKWLPLESNPETINSFLGKIGVNSVESMDVYSFDEELLSFVPSPQMALLLCFPDYKKVDELYTPVYEKLKGEDYKAPEKIFFMRQRIANACGTFALFHSLANLENVIDLGSGSFREWLDKTKTVDA
;
A
#
# COMPACT_ATOMS: atom_id res chain seq x y z
N ASP A 1 -1.03 -17.52 -23.02
CA ASP A 1 -2.06 -18.46 -22.52
C ASP A 1 -1.87 -18.65 -21.01
N TYR A 2 -2.32 -17.68 -20.23
CA TYR A 2 -2.02 -17.51 -18.78
C TYR A 2 -3.08 -18.11 -17.86
N SER A 3 -3.90 -19.01 -18.37
CA SER A 3 -5.18 -19.38 -17.76
C SER A 3 -5.13 -20.39 -16.60
N LYS A 4 -3.95 -20.76 -16.08
CA LYS A 4 -3.86 -21.92 -15.15
C LYS A 4 -2.79 -21.89 -14.04
N THR A 5 -2.31 -20.74 -13.60
CA THR A 5 -1.66 -20.66 -12.28
C THR A 5 -2.75 -20.45 -11.23
N MET A 6 -2.98 -21.45 -10.36
CA MET A 6 -3.79 -21.24 -9.15
C MET A 6 -3.28 -19.98 -8.45
N SER A 7 -4.12 -18.95 -8.31
CA SER A 7 -3.72 -17.76 -7.59
C SER A 7 -3.36 -18.16 -6.17
N ALA A 8 -2.12 -17.91 -5.76
CA ALA A 8 -1.74 -18.10 -4.37
C ALA A 8 -2.74 -17.34 -3.49
N LYS A 9 -3.19 -17.96 -2.40
CA LYS A 9 -4.12 -17.38 -1.44
C LYS A 9 -3.42 -17.27 -0.11
N TRP A 10 -3.33 -16.04 0.40
CA TRP A 10 -2.74 -15.75 1.70
C TRP A 10 -3.82 -15.66 2.79
N LEU A 11 -3.37 -15.61 4.04
CA LEU A 11 -4.20 -15.11 5.12
C LEU A 11 -4.28 -13.58 5.01
N PRO A 12 -5.47 -12.98 5.16
CA PRO A 12 -5.61 -11.54 5.10
C PRO A 12 -4.86 -10.89 6.27
N LEU A 13 -4.17 -9.77 5.98
CA LEU A 13 -3.55 -8.95 7.01
C LEU A 13 -4.64 -8.20 7.78
N GLU A 14 -4.64 -8.32 9.10
CA GLU A 14 -5.55 -7.56 9.96
C GLU A 14 -5.20 -6.07 9.95
N SER A 15 -6.21 -5.21 9.82
CA SER A 15 -6.06 -3.76 9.89
C SER A 15 -5.92 -3.31 11.34
N ASN A 16 -4.78 -3.64 11.94
CA ASN A 16 -4.48 -3.42 13.35
C ASN A 16 -3.02 -2.93 13.48
N PRO A 17 -2.77 -1.79 14.17
CA PRO A 17 -1.43 -1.26 14.36
C PRO A 17 -0.42 -2.25 14.92
N GLU A 18 -0.78 -3.08 15.89
CA GLU A 18 0.13 -4.08 16.48
C GLU A 18 0.59 -5.11 15.44
N THR A 19 -0.35 -5.57 14.61
CA THR A 19 -0.07 -6.52 13.53
C THR A 19 0.83 -5.88 12.46
N ILE A 20 0.53 -4.64 12.07
CA ILE A 20 1.31 -3.90 11.06
C ILE A 20 2.72 -3.59 11.59
N ASN A 21 2.85 -3.10 12.82
CA ASN A 21 4.14 -2.77 13.44
C ASN A 21 5.00 -4.00 13.65
N SER A 22 4.41 -5.12 14.06
CA SER A 22 5.11 -6.41 14.10
C SER A 22 5.63 -6.82 12.71
N PHE A 23 4.85 -6.58 11.66
CA PHE A 23 5.26 -6.87 10.29
C PHE A 23 6.39 -5.94 9.81
N LEU A 24 6.29 -4.64 10.07
CA LEU A 24 7.34 -3.66 9.76
C LEU A 24 8.70 -4.07 10.34
N GLY A 25 8.72 -4.44 11.63
CA GLY A 25 9.95 -4.92 12.28
C GLY A 25 10.51 -6.19 11.63
N LYS A 26 9.65 -7.15 11.25
CA LYS A 26 10.07 -8.39 10.57
C LYS A 26 10.66 -8.17 9.18
N ILE A 27 10.25 -7.11 8.49
CA ILE A 27 10.78 -6.76 7.16
C ILE A 27 11.93 -5.75 7.22
N GLY A 28 12.32 -5.33 8.43
CA GLY A 28 13.47 -4.49 8.73
C GLY A 28 13.24 -2.99 8.57
N VAL A 29 11.99 -2.53 8.67
CA VAL A 29 11.63 -1.11 8.66
C VAL A 29 11.29 -0.68 10.09
N ASN A 30 12.08 0.24 10.64
CA ASN A 30 11.92 0.72 12.03
C ASN A 30 11.78 2.24 12.15
N SER A 31 11.79 2.98 11.04
CA SER A 31 11.74 4.45 11.04
C SER A 31 10.32 5.01 11.10
N VAL A 32 9.30 4.16 11.05
CA VAL A 32 7.88 4.51 11.02
C VAL A 32 7.08 3.48 11.81
N GLU A 33 5.93 3.90 12.29
CA GLU A 33 4.95 3.07 12.96
C GLU A 33 3.55 3.38 12.44
N SER A 34 2.69 2.35 12.45
CA SER A 34 1.26 2.46 12.24
C SER A 34 0.56 2.76 13.56
N MET A 35 -0.56 3.47 13.47
CA MET A 35 -1.46 3.77 14.58
C MET A 35 -2.90 3.87 14.07
N ASP A 36 -3.85 3.82 14.99
CA ASP A 36 -5.26 3.98 14.64
C ASP A 36 -5.59 5.43 14.33
N VAL A 37 -6.46 5.61 13.34
CA VAL A 37 -7.16 6.88 13.09
C VAL A 37 -8.59 6.71 13.58
N TYR A 38 -8.90 7.32 14.73
CA TYR A 38 -10.21 7.16 15.36
C TYR A 38 -11.34 7.84 14.58
N SER A 39 -11.08 9.02 14.00
CA SER A 39 -12.00 9.77 13.15
C SER A 39 -11.20 10.70 12.22
N PHE A 40 -11.87 11.22 11.20
CA PHE A 40 -11.37 12.32 10.37
C PHE A 40 -11.81 13.70 10.86
N ASP A 41 -12.45 13.78 12.04
CA ASP A 41 -12.72 15.06 12.69
C ASP A 41 -11.41 15.70 13.15
N GLU A 42 -11.29 17.02 12.97
CA GLU A 42 -10.05 17.77 13.23
C GLU A 42 -9.51 17.56 14.65
N GLU A 43 -10.40 17.53 15.65
CA GLU A 43 -10.04 17.28 17.04
C GLU A 43 -9.37 15.90 17.23
N LEU A 44 -9.94 14.84 16.64
CA LEU A 44 -9.40 13.49 16.78
C LEU A 44 -8.16 13.27 15.92
N LEU A 45 -8.07 13.91 14.75
CA LEU A 45 -6.87 13.90 13.93
C LEU A 45 -5.68 14.59 14.60
N SER A 46 -5.92 15.56 15.48
CA SER A 46 -4.85 16.24 16.22
C SER A 46 -4.06 15.31 17.15
N PHE A 47 -4.61 14.15 17.50
CA PHE A 47 -3.91 13.12 18.28
C PHE A 47 -2.96 12.25 17.44
N VAL A 48 -3.08 12.27 16.11
CA VAL A 48 -2.18 11.54 15.21
C VAL A 48 -0.87 12.32 15.13
N PRO A 49 0.27 11.79 15.60
CA PRO A 49 1.56 12.45 15.52
C PRO A 49 1.94 12.77 14.08
N SER A 50 2.54 13.95 13.94
CA SER A 50 3.09 14.44 12.67
C SER A 50 4.59 14.18 12.60
N PRO A 51 5.16 13.98 11.41
CA PRO A 51 4.49 13.95 10.10
C PRO A 51 3.79 12.60 9.77
N GLN A 52 2.60 12.66 9.17
CA GLN A 52 1.91 11.48 8.63
C GLN A 52 2.45 11.12 7.24
N MET A 53 2.83 9.86 7.04
CA MET A 53 3.49 9.42 5.80
C MET A 53 2.53 8.75 4.81
N ALA A 54 1.57 7.99 5.32
CA ALA A 54 0.60 7.26 4.52
C ALA A 54 -0.66 6.97 5.34
N LEU A 55 -1.80 6.82 4.65
CA LEU A 55 -3.06 6.37 5.23
C LEU A 55 -3.47 5.05 4.58
N LEU A 56 -3.59 4.00 5.40
CA LEU A 56 -4.10 2.69 4.97
C LEU A 56 -5.58 2.61 5.34
N LEU A 57 -6.46 2.44 4.34
CA LEU A 57 -7.90 2.33 4.57
C LEU A 57 -8.39 0.91 4.28
N CYS A 58 -8.92 0.24 5.29
CA CYS A 58 -9.60 -1.05 5.16
C CYS A 58 -11.12 -0.82 5.12
N PHE A 59 -11.78 -1.30 4.07
CA PHE A 59 -13.22 -1.11 3.89
C PHE A 59 -13.90 -2.40 3.38
N PRO A 60 -15.18 -2.63 3.73
CA PRO A 60 -15.82 -3.94 3.55
C PRO A 60 -16.30 -4.24 2.12
N ASP A 61 -16.51 -3.21 1.30
CA ASP A 61 -17.16 -3.35 -0.02
C ASP A 61 -16.27 -2.80 -1.14
N TYR A 62 -15.26 -3.58 -1.53
CA TYR A 62 -14.37 -3.26 -2.65
C TYR A 62 -15.11 -3.02 -3.97
N LYS A 63 -16.28 -3.65 -4.16
CA LYS A 63 -17.06 -3.51 -5.39
C LYS A 63 -17.66 -2.12 -5.52
N LYS A 64 -18.13 -1.53 -4.41
CA LYS A 64 -18.58 -0.12 -4.42
C LYS A 64 -17.45 0.84 -4.79
N VAL A 65 -16.22 0.57 -4.36
CA VAL A 65 -15.08 1.38 -4.79
C VAL A 65 -14.82 1.20 -6.29
N ASP A 66 -14.86 -0.02 -6.81
CA ASP A 66 -14.74 -0.25 -8.26
C ASP A 66 -15.84 0.49 -9.04
N GLU A 67 -17.10 0.42 -8.60
CA GLU A 67 -18.23 1.13 -9.23
C GLU A 67 -18.05 2.65 -9.21
N LEU A 68 -17.62 3.22 -8.08
CA LEU A 68 -17.41 4.67 -7.92
C LEU A 68 -16.23 5.18 -8.77
N TYR A 69 -15.15 4.40 -8.87
CA TYR A 69 -13.91 4.84 -9.53
C TYR A 69 -13.78 4.40 -10.98
N THR A 70 -14.54 3.40 -11.46
CA THR A 70 -14.50 2.97 -12.87
C THR A 70 -14.75 4.14 -13.84
N PRO A 71 -15.79 4.98 -13.69
CA PRO A 71 -16.01 6.12 -14.58
C PRO A 71 -14.87 7.14 -14.54
N VAL A 72 -14.22 7.32 -13.39
CA VAL A 72 -13.06 8.20 -13.23
C VAL A 72 -11.88 7.66 -14.04
N TYR A 73 -11.56 6.39 -13.90
CA TYR A 73 -10.47 5.77 -14.66
C TYR A 73 -10.74 5.70 -16.16
N GLU A 74 -11.99 5.46 -16.58
CA GLU A 74 -12.37 5.48 -18.00
C GLU A 74 -12.21 6.87 -18.61
N LYS A 75 -12.63 7.92 -17.89
CA LYS A 75 -12.40 9.30 -18.30
C LYS A 75 -10.90 9.60 -18.42
N LEU A 76 -10.10 9.23 -17.43
CA LEU A 76 -8.65 9.44 -17.45
C LEU A 76 -7.95 8.71 -18.61
N LYS A 77 -8.44 7.54 -19.03
CA LYS A 77 -7.90 6.83 -20.21
C LYS A 77 -8.21 7.55 -21.53
N GLY A 78 -9.31 8.31 -21.57
CA GLY A 78 -9.72 9.09 -22.74
C GLY A 78 -9.03 10.46 -22.83
N GLU A 79 -8.50 10.95 -21.72
CA GLU A 79 -7.63 12.12 -21.65
C GLU A 79 -6.18 11.65 -21.86
N ASP A 80 -5.26 12.47 -22.40
CA ASP A 80 -3.82 12.14 -22.50
C ASP A 80 -3.18 12.19 -21.10
N TYR A 81 -3.73 11.40 -20.17
CA TYR A 81 -3.35 11.36 -18.78
C TYR A 81 -1.99 10.68 -18.65
N LYS A 82 -1.06 11.40 -18.03
CA LYS A 82 0.24 10.87 -17.64
C LYS A 82 0.24 10.69 -16.14
N ALA A 83 0.46 9.45 -15.71
CA ALA A 83 0.66 9.16 -14.30
C ALA A 83 1.84 10.00 -13.76
N PRO A 84 1.79 10.43 -12.49
CA PRO A 84 2.92 11.13 -11.89
C PRO A 84 4.19 10.30 -12.00
N GLU A 85 5.29 10.97 -12.32
CA GLU A 85 6.60 10.32 -12.37
C GLU A 85 6.99 9.82 -10.97
N LYS A 86 7.76 8.72 -10.92
CA LYS A 86 8.33 8.15 -9.68
C LYS A 86 7.32 7.57 -8.69
N ILE A 87 6.11 7.23 -9.14
CA ILE A 87 5.18 6.43 -8.34
C ILE A 87 5.52 4.96 -8.48
N PHE A 88 5.76 4.30 -7.35
CA PHE A 88 5.83 2.85 -7.30
C PHE A 88 4.42 2.27 -7.27
N PHE A 89 4.10 1.43 -8.24
CA PHE A 89 2.84 0.71 -8.29
C PHE A 89 3.05 -0.75 -8.69
N MET A 90 2.26 -1.64 -8.08
CA MET A 90 2.24 -3.06 -8.44
C MET A 90 0.82 -3.60 -8.37
N ARG A 91 0.46 -4.41 -9.37
CA ARG A 91 -0.87 -5.05 -9.43
C ARG A 91 -0.92 -6.23 -8.48
N GLN A 92 -1.97 -6.30 -7.66
CA GLN A 92 -2.22 -7.47 -6.84
C GLN A 92 -2.57 -8.69 -7.72
N ARG A 93 -1.84 -9.79 -7.51
CA ARG A 93 -2.05 -11.08 -8.20
C ARG A 93 -2.34 -12.24 -7.24
N ILE A 94 -2.31 -11.98 -5.93
CA ILE A 94 -2.45 -12.96 -4.85
C ILE A 94 -3.75 -12.66 -4.09
N ALA A 95 -4.60 -13.68 -3.90
CA ALA A 95 -5.85 -13.51 -3.16
C ALA A 95 -5.56 -13.24 -1.68
N ASN A 96 -6.35 -12.34 -1.07
CA ASN A 96 -6.20 -11.86 0.31
C ASN A 96 -4.91 -11.09 0.63
N ALA A 97 -4.08 -10.74 -0.35
CA ALA A 97 -2.82 -10.04 -0.11
C ALA A 97 -2.95 -8.50 -0.07
N CYS A 98 -4.17 -7.95 -0.18
CA CYS A 98 -4.38 -6.49 -0.32
C CYS A 98 -3.70 -5.67 0.78
N GLY A 99 -3.79 -6.08 2.05
CA GLY A 99 -3.14 -5.36 3.15
C GLY A 99 -1.61 -5.32 3.02
N THR A 100 -0.98 -6.41 2.59
CA THR A 100 0.46 -6.43 2.32
C THR A 100 0.82 -5.55 1.12
N PHE A 101 0.04 -5.61 0.05
CA PHE A 101 0.25 -4.78 -1.14
C PHE A 101 0.12 -3.29 -0.79
N ALA A 102 -0.90 -2.92 -0.02
CA ALA A 102 -1.11 -1.56 0.45
C ALA A 102 0.06 -1.08 1.33
N LEU A 103 0.52 -1.90 2.29
CA LEU A 103 1.69 -1.57 3.11
C LEU A 103 2.95 -1.36 2.27
N PHE A 104 3.17 -2.22 1.28
CA PHE A 104 4.34 -2.14 0.40
C PHE A 104 4.26 -0.93 -0.54
N HIS A 105 3.07 -0.57 -1.05
CA HIS A 105 2.87 0.68 -1.78
C HIS A 105 3.20 1.89 -0.90
N SER A 106 2.71 1.92 0.34
CA SER A 106 3.01 3.01 1.28
C SER A 106 4.51 3.17 1.49
N LEU A 107 5.23 2.08 1.78
CA LEU A 107 6.67 2.14 2.06
C LEU A 107 7.50 2.45 0.81
N ALA A 108 7.20 1.83 -0.33
CA ALA A 108 7.98 2.01 -1.56
C ALA A 108 7.89 3.44 -2.11
N ASN A 109 6.74 4.11 -1.95
CA ASN A 109 6.58 5.51 -2.34
C ASN A 109 7.19 6.51 -1.35
N LEU A 110 7.72 6.03 -0.21
CA LEU A 110 8.50 6.82 0.74
C LEU A 110 10.01 6.61 0.60
N GLU A 111 10.45 5.98 -0.49
CA GLU A 111 11.87 5.86 -0.79
C GLU A 111 12.52 7.25 -0.90
N ASN A 112 13.65 7.44 -0.22
CA ASN A 112 14.36 8.71 -0.05
C ASN A 112 13.65 9.75 0.83
N VAL A 113 12.51 9.41 1.45
CA VAL A 113 11.82 10.23 2.46
C VAL A 113 12.10 9.74 3.87
N ILE A 114 12.09 8.42 4.06
CA ILE A 114 12.34 7.76 5.35
C ILE A 114 13.46 6.73 5.24
N ASP A 115 13.98 6.28 6.38
CA ASP A 115 14.91 5.16 6.45
C ASP A 115 14.17 3.81 6.36
N LEU A 116 14.14 3.24 5.16
CA LEU A 116 13.57 1.92 4.91
C LEU A 116 14.44 0.75 5.42
N GLY A 117 15.53 1.05 6.11
CA GLY A 117 16.46 0.07 6.66
C GLY A 117 17.20 -0.72 5.59
N SER A 118 17.80 -1.83 6.03
CA SER A 118 18.57 -2.76 5.19
C SER A 118 18.05 -4.19 5.26
N GLY A 119 16.78 -4.37 5.65
CA GLY A 119 16.14 -5.68 5.79
C GLY A 119 15.56 -6.23 4.48
N SER A 120 14.74 -7.28 4.62
CA SER A 120 14.14 -7.97 3.48
C SER A 120 13.23 -7.08 2.63
N PHE A 121 12.60 -6.05 3.22
CA PHE A 121 11.83 -5.07 2.44
C PHE A 121 12.74 -4.28 1.49
N ARG A 122 13.88 -3.80 1.97
CA ARG A 122 14.82 -3.01 1.15
C ARG A 122 15.37 -3.84 0.00
N GLU A 123 15.80 -5.08 0.29
CA GLU A 123 16.26 -6.01 -0.75
C GLU A 123 15.19 -6.31 -1.79
N TRP A 124 13.93 -6.44 -1.36
CA TRP A 124 12.79 -6.64 -2.26
C TRP A 124 12.59 -5.41 -3.15
N LEU A 125 12.55 -4.21 -2.58
CA LEU A 125 12.35 -2.95 -3.31
C LEU A 125 13.47 -2.69 -4.33
N ASP A 126 14.72 -2.99 -3.99
CA ASP A 126 15.83 -2.81 -4.93
C ASP A 126 15.74 -3.77 -6.12
N LYS A 127 15.23 -5.00 -5.91
CA LYS A 127 14.98 -5.96 -7.00
C LYS A 127 13.80 -5.54 -7.88
N THR A 128 12.77 -4.90 -7.33
CA THR A 128 11.60 -4.48 -8.14
C THR A 128 11.94 -3.35 -9.11
N LYS A 129 13.00 -2.58 -8.89
CA LYS A 129 13.46 -1.54 -9.83
C LYS A 129 14.03 -2.12 -11.14
N THR A 130 14.36 -3.41 -11.15
CA THR A 130 14.90 -4.10 -12.33
C THR A 130 13.85 -4.81 -13.17
N VAL A 131 12.59 -4.83 -12.72
CA VAL A 131 11.47 -5.33 -13.53
C VAL A 131 10.80 -4.16 -14.25
N ASP A 132 10.51 -4.34 -15.53
CA ASP A 132 9.83 -3.32 -16.34
C ASP A 132 8.48 -2.92 -15.71
N ALA A 133 8.20 -1.62 -15.73
CA ALA A 133 6.95 -1.02 -15.27
C ALA A 133 5.77 -1.35 -16.21
#